data_AF-A0A353RGH6-F1
#
_entry.id   AF-A0A353RGH6-F1
#
_cell.length_a   1.000
_cell.length_b   1.000
_cell.length_c   1.000
_cell.angle_alpha   90.00
_cell.angle_beta   90.00
_cell.angle_gamma   90.00
#
_symmetry.space_group_name_H-M   'P 1'
#
loop_
_entity.id
_entity.type
_entity.pdbx_description
1 polymer ?
#
loop_
_entity_poly.entity_id
_entity_poly.type
_entity_poly.pdbx_seq_one_letter_code
_entity_poly.pdbx_strand_id
1 'polypeptide(L)'
;LISKLLSKTVLRGVPSSFNLELPPYRRPQIGKVIVRSILDRTLFVLRRAAAVAAPAGAVLWLLANLRPGGVSLLARCAAFLDPLARLLGMDGYILTAFILGFPANEIVVPIIIMSYMAAGALTGYGSLAQLHALFLSHGWTPLTAVCVMLFSLLHWPCGTTCLTIRKETQSAKWTLLAFVLPTAVG
;
A
#
# COMPACT_ATOMS: atom_id res chain seq x y z
N LEU A 1 -11.53 -1.44 20.53
CA LEU A 1 -11.62 -2.83 21.06
C LEU A 1 -10.29 -3.55 21.03
N ILE A 2 -9.63 -3.67 19.87
CA ILE A 2 -8.34 -4.38 19.73
C ILE A 2 -7.22 -3.76 20.57
N SER A 3 -7.10 -2.43 20.62
CA SER A 3 -6.13 -1.78 21.51
C SER A 3 -6.33 -2.21 22.97
N LYS A 4 -7.58 -2.26 23.47
CA LYS A 4 -7.90 -2.73 24.83
C LYS A 4 -7.60 -4.23 25.02
N LEU A 5 -7.80 -5.04 23.99
CA LEU A 5 -7.54 -6.48 23.99
C LEU A 5 -6.03 -6.76 24.02
N LEU A 6 -5.25 -6.07 23.17
CA LEU A 6 -3.79 -6.11 23.15
C LEU A 6 -3.17 -5.59 24.45
N SER A 7 -3.67 -4.47 25.00
CA SER A 7 -3.19 -3.94 26.29
C SER A 7 -3.48 -4.88 27.47
N LYS A 8 -4.57 -5.67 27.43
CA LYS A 8 -4.86 -6.66 28.47
C LYS A 8 -4.03 -7.95 28.35
N THR A 9 -3.58 -8.30 27.13
CA THR A 9 -2.96 -9.60 26.82
C THR A 9 -1.45 -9.49 26.62
N VAL A 10 -1.00 -8.74 25.60
CA VAL A 10 0.40 -8.75 25.14
C VAL A 10 1.16 -7.45 25.49
N LEU A 11 0.48 -6.31 25.51
CA LEU A 11 1.05 -4.98 25.79
C LEU A 11 0.77 -4.54 27.23
N ARG A 12 1.08 -5.39 28.22
CA ARG A 12 1.11 -4.98 29.63
C ARG A 12 2.39 -4.19 29.89
N GLY A 13 2.43 -2.96 29.41
CA GLY A 13 3.53 -2.02 29.59
C GLY A 13 3.18 -0.91 30.58
N VAL A 14 4.16 -0.51 31.39
CA VAL A 14 4.08 0.61 32.32
C VAL A 14 3.73 1.89 31.54
N PRO A 15 2.78 2.72 31.98
CA PRO A 15 2.49 3.98 31.31
C PRO A 15 3.76 4.83 31.25
N SER A 16 4.30 5.05 30.05
CA SER A 16 5.43 5.98 29.88
C SER A 16 4.91 7.40 30.07
N SER A 17 5.29 8.08 31.15
CA SER A 17 5.01 9.51 31.30
C SER A 17 5.72 10.27 30.18
N PHE A 18 4.96 10.77 29.22
CA PHE A 18 5.49 11.63 28.17
C PHE A 18 5.62 13.04 28.76
N ASN A 19 6.73 13.31 29.46
CA ASN A 19 7.06 14.67 29.85
C ASN A 19 7.51 15.41 28.60
N LEU A 20 6.60 16.20 28.03
CA LEU A 20 6.87 17.03 26.86
C LEU A 20 7.52 18.33 27.33
N GLU A 21 8.77 18.26 27.78
CA GLU A 21 9.57 19.45 28.03
C GLU A 21 9.96 20.06 26.68
N LEU A 22 9.51 21.29 26.43
CA LEU A 22 9.85 21.97 25.19
C LEU A 22 11.35 22.35 25.24
N PRO A 23 12.19 21.83 24.33
CA PRO A 23 13.59 22.20 24.33
C PRO A 23 13.76 23.68 23.99
N PRO A 24 14.81 24.35 24.50
CA PRO A 24 15.10 25.74 24.16
C PRO A 24 15.36 25.87 22.66
N TYR A 25 14.55 26.70 22.00
CA TYR A 25 14.60 26.95 20.55
C TYR A 25 15.96 27.57 20.16
N ARG A 26 16.75 26.87 19.32
CA ARG A 26 18.01 27.37 18.78
C ARG A 26 17.83 27.79 17.32
N ARG A 27 18.45 28.90 16.91
CA ARG A 27 18.39 29.39 15.54
C ARG A 27 19.00 28.35 14.58
N PRO A 28 18.26 27.87 13.56
CA PRO A 28 18.77 26.88 12.65
C PRO A 28 19.82 27.47 11.71
N GLN A 29 20.89 26.72 11.45
CA GLN A 29 21.84 27.03 10.38
C GLN A 29 21.27 26.57 9.05
N ILE A 30 20.49 27.44 8.39
CA ILE A 30 19.65 27.10 7.22
C ILE A 30 20.41 26.26 6.17
N GLY A 31 21.60 26.67 5.75
CA GLY A 31 22.38 25.93 4.74
C GLY A 31 22.81 24.53 5.20
N LYS A 32 23.38 24.41 6.40
CA LYS A 32 23.82 23.11 6.95
C LYS A 32 22.63 22.18 7.21
N VAL A 33 21.50 22.73 7.67
CA VAL A 33 20.27 21.95 7.90
C VAL A 33 19.73 21.41 6.58
N ILE A 34 19.66 22.23 5.53
CA ILE A 34 19.17 21.78 4.21
C ILE A 34 20.06 20.65 3.66
N VAL A 35 21.37 20.88 3.57
CA VAL A 35 22.31 19.90 3.00
C VAL A 35 22.28 18.59 3.78
N ARG A 36 22.35 18.67 5.11
CA ARG A 36 22.38 17.48 5.97
C ARG A 36 21.03 16.76 6.00
N SER A 37 19.93 17.48 5.95
CA SER A 37 18.59 16.87 5.88
C SER A 37 18.35 16.17 4.54
N ILE A 38 18.79 16.77 3.42
CA ILE A 38 18.69 16.13 2.10
C ILE A 38 19.57 14.87 2.02
N LEU A 39 20.83 14.97 2.43
CA LEU A 39 21.79 13.86 2.32
C LEU A 39 21.51 12.74 3.33
N ASP A 40 21.35 13.06 4.61
CA ASP A 40 21.22 12.04 5.65
C ASP A 40 19.80 11.50 5.78
N ARG A 41 18.76 12.34 5.57
CA ARG A 41 17.36 11.91 5.73
C ARG A 41 16.70 11.55 4.42
N THR A 42 16.76 12.41 3.41
CA THR A 42 15.99 12.19 2.17
C THR A 42 16.56 11.02 1.35
N LEU A 43 17.87 10.99 1.11
CA LEU A 43 18.49 9.94 0.28
C LEU A 43 18.37 8.56 0.92
N PHE A 44 18.50 8.48 2.25
CA PHE A 44 18.39 7.22 2.98
C PHE A 44 16.98 6.65 2.95
N VAL A 45 15.95 7.49 3.12
CA VAL A 45 14.55 7.09 2.99
C VAL A 45 14.24 6.68 1.54
N LEU A 46 14.72 7.44 0.56
CA LEU A 46 14.53 7.13 -0.85
C LEU A 46 15.15 5.78 -1.23
N ARG A 47 16.36 5.48 -0.75
CA ARG A 47 17.00 4.17 -0.99
C ARG A 47 16.17 3.02 -0.40
N ARG A 48 15.59 3.20 0.78
CA ARG A 48 14.71 2.19 1.39
C ARG A 48 13.44 2.00 0.59
N ALA A 49 12.81 3.09 0.13
CA ALA A 49 11.61 3.03 -0.72
C ALA A 49 11.90 2.33 -2.05
N ALA A 50 12.99 2.70 -2.73
CA ALA A 50 13.42 2.09 -3.99
C ALA A 50 13.70 0.58 -3.84
N ALA A 51 14.30 0.16 -2.72
CA ALA A 51 14.58 -1.24 -2.45
C ALA A 51 13.31 -2.12 -2.33
N VAL A 52 12.15 -1.52 -2.01
CA VAL A 52 10.85 -2.22 -2.00
C VAL A 52 10.13 -2.08 -3.33
N ALA A 53 10.12 -0.87 -3.90
CA ALA A 53 9.35 -0.54 -5.09
C ALA A 53 9.94 -1.18 -6.37
N ALA A 54 11.26 -1.19 -6.54
CA ALA A 54 11.91 -1.72 -7.73
C ALA A 54 11.61 -3.21 -8.01
N PRO A 55 11.80 -4.15 -7.04
CA PRO A 55 11.50 -5.55 -7.28
C PRO A 55 10.02 -5.79 -7.55
N ALA A 56 9.13 -5.08 -6.84
CA ALA A 56 7.70 -5.23 -7.05
C ALA A 56 7.22 -4.64 -8.38
N GLY A 57 7.80 -3.53 -8.82
CA GLY A 57 7.58 -2.97 -10.15
C GLY A 57 8.03 -3.94 -11.26
N ALA A 58 9.16 -4.62 -11.08
CA ALA A 58 9.61 -5.65 -12.00
C ALA A 58 8.63 -6.83 -12.07
N VAL A 59 8.12 -7.30 -10.92
CA VAL A 59 7.08 -8.35 -10.87
C VAL A 59 5.80 -7.89 -11.56
N LEU A 60 5.31 -6.68 -11.28
CA LEU A 60 4.13 -6.11 -11.93
C LEU A 60 4.32 -6.05 -13.45
N TRP A 61 5.47 -5.58 -13.92
CA TRP A 61 5.78 -5.49 -15.34
C TRP A 61 5.78 -6.87 -16.00
N LEU A 62 6.38 -7.89 -15.36
CA LEU A 62 6.35 -9.27 -15.85
C LEU A 62 4.90 -9.79 -15.92
N LEU A 63 4.10 -9.57 -14.89
CA LEU A 63 2.71 -10.02 -14.88
C LEU A 63 1.86 -9.35 -15.97
N ALA A 64 2.10 -8.06 -16.23
CA ALA A 64 1.37 -7.30 -17.25
C ALA A 64 1.77 -7.67 -18.68
N ASN A 65 3.06 -7.92 -18.92
CA ASN A 65 3.61 -8.12 -20.28
C ASN A 65 3.74 -9.58 -20.70
N LEU A 66 3.92 -10.52 -19.77
CA LEU A 66 3.96 -11.94 -20.11
C LEU A 66 2.55 -12.42 -20.44
N ARG A 67 2.34 -12.84 -21.69
CA ARG A 67 1.05 -13.26 -22.24
C ARG A 67 1.09 -14.69 -22.80
N PRO A 68 1.32 -15.72 -21.96
CA PRO A 68 1.26 -17.09 -22.44
C PRO A 68 -0.17 -17.39 -22.93
N GLY A 69 -0.33 -17.72 -24.21
CA GLY A 69 -1.64 -17.99 -24.82
C GLY A 69 -2.52 -16.75 -25.02
N GLY A 70 -1.94 -15.56 -25.19
CA GLY A 70 -2.66 -14.33 -25.57
C GLY A 70 -3.27 -13.52 -24.42
N VAL A 71 -3.36 -14.09 -23.21
CA VAL A 71 -3.87 -13.42 -22.00
C VAL A 71 -2.72 -13.13 -21.04
N SER A 72 -2.67 -11.92 -20.47
CA SER A 72 -1.63 -11.53 -19.50
C SER A 72 -1.72 -12.38 -18.23
N LEU A 73 -0.56 -12.66 -17.61
CA LEU A 73 -0.52 -13.32 -16.30
C LEU A 73 -1.32 -12.53 -15.25
N LEU A 74 -1.28 -11.20 -15.33
CA LEU A 74 -2.08 -10.32 -14.48
C LEU A 74 -3.58 -10.61 -14.60
N ALA A 75 -4.12 -10.77 -15.82
CA ALA A 75 -5.53 -11.10 -16.02
C ALA A 75 -5.87 -12.52 -15.51
N ARG A 76 -4.93 -13.47 -15.59
CA ARG A 76 -5.10 -14.80 -14.98
C ARG A 76 -5.16 -14.72 -13.45
N CYS A 77 -4.29 -13.91 -12.83
CA CYS A 77 -4.35 -13.65 -11.39
C CYS A 77 -5.67 -12.98 -10.99
N ALA A 78 -6.15 -12.00 -11.77
CA ALA A 78 -7.42 -11.35 -11.53
C ALA A 78 -8.60 -12.33 -11.61
N ALA A 79 -8.64 -13.19 -12.64
CA ALA A 79 -9.67 -14.22 -12.76
C ALA A 79 -9.64 -15.23 -11.60
N PHE A 80 -8.45 -15.59 -11.10
CA PHE A 80 -8.31 -16.47 -9.94
C PHE A 80 -8.82 -15.83 -8.63
N LEU A 81 -8.60 -14.52 -8.47
CA LEU A 81 -9.02 -13.76 -7.28
C LEU A 81 -10.45 -13.22 -7.36
N ASP A 82 -11.07 -13.22 -8.54
CA ASP A 82 -12.43 -12.73 -8.79
C ASP A 82 -13.50 -13.29 -7.84
N PRO A 83 -13.59 -14.60 -7.55
CA PRO A 83 -14.61 -15.10 -6.62
C PRO A 83 -14.47 -14.51 -5.22
N LEU A 84 -13.24 -14.31 -4.74
CA LEU A 84 -12.99 -13.71 -3.43
C LEU A 84 -13.28 -12.20 -3.46
N ALA A 85 -12.92 -11.52 -4.54
CA ALA A 85 -13.19 -10.10 -4.70
C ALA A 85 -14.69 -9.80 -4.74
N ARG A 86 -15.48 -10.63 -5.42
CA ARG A 86 -16.94 -10.46 -5.48
C ARG A 86 -17.61 -10.62 -4.13
N LEU A 87 -17.09 -11.48 -3.25
CA LEU A 87 -17.57 -11.59 -1.86
C LEU A 87 -17.34 -10.29 -1.07
N LEU A 88 -16.30 -9.53 -1.40
CA LEU A 88 -16.00 -8.22 -0.82
C LEU A 88 -16.75 -7.06 -1.51
N GLY A 89 -17.58 -7.34 -2.53
CA GLY A 89 -18.26 -6.31 -3.33
C GLY A 89 -17.37 -5.62 -4.37
N MET A 90 -16.23 -6.24 -4.70
CA MET A 90 -15.21 -5.74 -5.64
C MET A 90 -15.02 -6.72 -6.82
N ASP A 91 -14.14 -6.40 -7.75
CA ASP A 91 -13.76 -7.31 -8.84
C ASP A 91 -12.34 -7.87 -8.67
N GLY A 92 -12.03 -8.94 -9.42
CA GLY A 92 -10.73 -9.60 -9.34
C GLY A 92 -9.55 -8.67 -9.65
N TYR A 93 -9.74 -7.65 -10.51
CA TYR A 93 -8.70 -6.69 -10.86
C TYR A 93 -8.38 -5.73 -9.72
N ILE A 94 -9.40 -5.20 -9.02
CA ILE A 94 -9.24 -4.37 -7.82
C ILE A 94 -8.46 -5.13 -6.77
N LEU A 95 -8.86 -6.36 -6.45
CA LEU A 95 -8.20 -7.14 -5.41
C LEU A 95 -6.74 -7.48 -5.78
N THR A 96 -6.50 -7.84 -7.04
CA THR A 96 -5.14 -8.06 -7.55
C THR A 96 -4.30 -6.80 -7.46
N ALA A 97 -4.89 -5.64 -7.76
CA ALA A 97 -4.20 -4.36 -7.68
C ALA A 97 -3.80 -4.00 -6.24
N PHE A 98 -4.63 -4.29 -5.24
CA PHE A 98 -4.25 -4.10 -3.83
C PHE A 98 -3.10 -5.01 -3.40
N ILE A 99 -3.09 -6.27 -3.86
CA ILE A 99 -1.99 -7.21 -3.56
C ILE A 99 -0.69 -6.73 -4.21
N LEU A 100 -0.72 -6.36 -5.49
CA LEU A 100 0.45 -5.87 -6.21
C LEU A 100 0.88 -4.46 -5.75
N GLY A 101 -0.06 -3.68 -5.19
CA GLY A 101 0.16 -2.38 -4.57
C GLY A 101 0.72 -2.44 -3.15
N PHE A 102 0.96 -3.62 -2.57
CA PHE A 102 1.59 -3.76 -1.26
C PHE A 102 2.85 -2.89 -1.01
N PRO A 103 3.79 -2.74 -1.97
CA PRO A 103 4.96 -1.86 -1.81
C PRO A 103 4.61 -0.39 -1.59
N ALA A 104 3.56 0.10 -2.26
CA ALA A 104 3.15 1.50 -2.31
C ALA A 104 1.64 1.57 -2.57
N ASN A 105 0.86 1.99 -1.58
CA ASN A 105 -0.61 1.96 -1.67
C ASN A 105 -1.14 2.98 -2.70
N GLU A 106 -0.34 3.99 -3.01
CA GLU A 106 -0.67 5.07 -3.95
C GLU A 106 -0.72 4.57 -5.41
N ILE A 107 -0.09 3.42 -5.72
CA ILE A 107 -0.11 2.85 -7.08
C ILE A 107 -1.27 1.90 -7.34
N VAL A 108 -2.14 1.63 -6.35
CA VAL A 108 -3.29 0.72 -6.51
C VAL A 108 -4.20 1.18 -7.65
N VAL A 109 -4.61 2.45 -7.66
CA VAL A 109 -5.48 3.00 -8.73
C VAL A 109 -4.80 2.93 -10.11
N PRO A 110 -3.54 3.36 -10.28
CA PRO A 110 -2.79 3.12 -11.52
C PRO A 110 -2.75 1.65 -11.97
N ILE A 111 -2.60 0.69 -11.04
CA ILE A 111 -2.62 -0.74 -11.38
C ILE A 111 -4.00 -1.20 -11.84
N ILE A 112 -5.07 -0.79 -11.15
CA ILE A 112 -6.46 -1.09 -11.55
C ILE A 112 -6.68 -0.65 -12.99
N ILE A 113 -6.31 0.59 -13.27
CA ILE A 113 -6.54 1.18 -14.57
C ILE A 113 -5.69 0.50 -15.66
N MET A 114 -4.41 0.28 -15.40
CA MET A 114 -3.52 -0.47 -16.29
C MET A 114 -4.11 -1.86 -16.62
N SER A 115 -4.70 -2.51 -15.62
CA SER A 115 -5.31 -3.83 -15.75
C SER A 115 -6.57 -3.80 -16.61
N TYR A 116 -7.45 -2.82 -16.41
CA TYR A 116 -8.66 -2.63 -17.22
C TYR A 116 -8.35 -2.32 -18.68
N MET A 117 -7.31 -1.54 -18.95
CA MET A 117 -6.84 -1.27 -20.31
C MET A 117 -6.06 -2.43 -20.94
N ALA A 118 -5.71 -3.47 -20.17
CA ALA A 118 -4.70 -4.45 -20.55
C ALA A 118 -3.38 -3.82 -21.04
N ALA A 119 -3.01 -2.68 -20.44
CA ALA A 119 -1.78 -1.95 -20.75
C ALA A 119 -0.55 -2.65 -20.15
N GLY A 120 0.59 -2.55 -20.84
CA GLY A 120 1.86 -3.14 -20.37
C GLY A 120 2.66 -2.23 -19.43
N ALA A 121 2.20 -1.01 -19.16
CA ALA A 121 2.87 -0.03 -18.33
C ALA A 121 1.86 0.83 -17.58
N LEU A 122 2.28 1.38 -16.43
CA LEU A 122 1.49 2.31 -15.63
C LEU A 122 1.30 3.61 -16.42
N THR A 123 0.05 3.90 -16.79
CA THR A 123 -0.32 5.13 -17.50
C THR A 123 -1.02 6.10 -16.55
N GLY A 124 -0.64 7.37 -16.62
CA GLY A 124 -1.41 8.46 -16.01
C GLY A 124 -2.62 8.80 -16.88
N TYR A 125 -3.69 9.26 -16.26
CA TYR A 125 -4.91 9.67 -16.96
C TYR A 125 -5.01 11.19 -17.03
N GLY A 126 -5.33 11.69 -18.22
CA GLY A 126 -5.38 13.13 -18.51
C GLY A 126 -6.66 13.83 -18.05
N SER A 127 -7.72 13.10 -17.69
CA SER A 127 -8.99 13.71 -17.25
C SER A 127 -9.82 12.82 -16.32
N LEU A 128 -10.52 13.45 -15.37
CA LEU A 128 -11.42 12.78 -14.42
C LEU A 128 -12.63 12.13 -15.14
N ALA A 129 -13.13 12.76 -16.20
CA ALA A 129 -14.27 12.27 -16.97
C ALA A 129 -13.97 10.92 -17.66
N GLN A 130 -12.78 10.76 -18.25
CA GLN A 130 -12.35 9.50 -18.86
C GLN A 130 -12.20 8.39 -17.82
N LEU A 131 -11.67 8.72 -16.64
CA LEU A 131 -11.52 7.77 -15.54
C LEU A 131 -12.87 7.29 -15.02
N HIS A 132 -13.83 8.21 -14.86
CA HIS A 132 -15.20 7.85 -14.49
C HIS A 132 -15.86 6.95 -15.55
N ALA A 133 -15.72 7.26 -16.83
CA ALA A 133 -16.26 6.45 -17.92
C ALA A 133 -15.67 5.04 -17.96
N LEU A 134 -14.35 4.91 -17.74
CA LEU A 134 -13.66 3.61 -17.68
C LEU A 134 -14.21 2.75 -16.54
N PHE A 135 -14.36 3.32 -15.34
CA PHE A 135 -14.87 2.57 -14.20
C PHE A 135 -16.31 2.11 -14.43
N LEU A 136 -17.16 2.97 -14.99
CA LEU A 136 -18.52 2.59 -15.37
C LEU A 136 -18.53 1.46 -16.42
N SER A 137 -17.66 1.49 -17.42
CA SER A 137 -17.59 0.44 -18.44
C SER A 137 -17.11 -0.92 -17.89
N HIS A 138 -16.38 -0.91 -16.77
CA HIS A 138 -15.95 -2.11 -16.06
C HIS A 138 -16.87 -2.49 -14.88
N GLY A 139 -18.09 -1.95 -14.84
CA GLY A 139 -19.12 -2.38 -13.89
C GLY A 139 -18.99 -1.79 -12.49
N TRP A 140 -18.27 -0.68 -12.33
CA TRP A 140 -18.20 0.00 -11.04
C TRP A 140 -19.57 0.57 -10.69
N THR A 141 -20.07 0.15 -9.54
CA THR A 141 -21.24 0.76 -8.91
C THR A 141 -20.80 1.68 -7.77
N PRO A 142 -21.66 2.60 -7.30
CA PRO A 142 -21.39 3.36 -6.08
C PRO A 142 -21.08 2.46 -4.87
N LEU A 143 -21.71 1.27 -4.82
CA LEU A 143 -21.42 0.25 -3.80
C LEU A 143 -19.96 -0.22 -3.90
N THR A 144 -19.50 -0.58 -5.11
CA THR A 144 -18.10 -0.98 -5.34
C THR A 144 -17.13 0.13 -4.95
N ALA A 145 -17.43 1.39 -5.26
CA ALA A 145 -16.59 2.53 -4.86
C ALA A 145 -16.49 2.65 -3.33
N VAL A 146 -17.59 2.47 -2.61
CA VAL A 146 -17.57 2.46 -1.13
C VAL A 146 -16.77 1.27 -0.59
N CYS A 147 -16.95 0.07 -1.14
CA CYS A 147 -16.15 -1.11 -0.78
C CYS A 147 -14.65 -0.86 -0.99
N VAL A 148 -14.25 -0.27 -2.13
CA VAL A 148 -12.86 0.09 -2.43
C VAL A 148 -12.31 1.13 -1.43
N MET A 149 -13.10 2.15 -1.09
CA MET A 149 -12.69 3.16 -0.11
C MET A 149 -12.49 2.54 1.29
N LEU A 150 -13.44 1.71 1.74
CA LEU A 150 -13.34 1.03 3.02
C LEU A 150 -12.13 0.08 3.04
N PHE A 151 -11.96 -0.71 1.99
CA PHE A 151 -10.82 -1.62 1.87
C PHE A 151 -9.50 -0.85 1.87
N SER A 152 -9.40 0.29 1.16
CA SER A 152 -8.19 1.13 1.16
C SER A 152 -7.85 1.75 2.52
N LEU A 153 -8.81 1.87 3.43
CA LEU A 153 -8.59 2.40 4.77
C LEU A 153 -8.21 1.32 5.77
N LEU A 154 -8.71 0.10 5.55
CA LEU A 154 -8.65 -1.00 6.50
C LEU A 154 -7.64 -2.09 6.12
N HIS A 155 -7.06 -2.03 4.92
CA HIS A 155 -6.09 -3.02 4.47
C HIS A 155 -4.75 -2.92 5.21
N TRP A 156 -3.86 -3.86 4.89
CA TRP A 156 -2.53 -3.96 5.47
C TRP A 156 -1.67 -2.70 5.26
N PRO A 157 -0.75 -2.40 6.20
CA PRO A 157 0.22 -1.34 6.01
C PRO A 157 1.15 -1.64 4.82
N CYS A 158 1.62 -0.59 4.15
CA CYS A 158 2.52 -0.73 3.01
C CYS A 158 3.86 -1.40 3.40
N GLY A 159 4.54 -1.97 2.41
CA GLY A 159 5.79 -2.70 2.60
C GLY A 159 6.89 -1.89 3.30
N THR A 160 6.96 -0.58 3.05
CA THR A 160 7.92 0.32 3.73
C THR A 160 7.65 0.43 5.23
N THR A 161 6.38 0.48 5.62
CA THR A 161 5.95 0.47 7.03
C THR A 161 6.29 -0.87 7.66
N CYS A 162 5.97 -1.98 7.00
CA CYS A 162 6.32 -3.33 7.47
C CYS A 162 7.83 -3.48 7.69
N LEU A 163 8.66 -2.99 6.77
CA LEU A 163 10.11 -3.01 6.90
C LEU A 163 10.61 -2.15 8.06
N THR A 164 9.98 -1.00 8.30
CA THR A 164 10.33 -0.13 9.43
C THR A 164 9.98 -0.81 10.75
N ILE A 165 8.78 -1.38 10.88
CA ILE A 165 8.38 -2.16 12.06
C ILE A 165 9.39 -3.28 12.32
N ARG A 166 9.80 -4.04 11.29
CA ARG A 166 10.79 -5.11 11.45
C ARG A 166 12.14 -4.58 11.94
N LYS A 167 12.58 -3.42 11.44
CA LYS A 167 13.86 -2.81 11.83
C LYS A 167 13.84 -2.26 13.26
N GLU A 168 12.73 -1.67 13.70
CA GLU A 168 12.61 -1.10 15.05
C GLU A 168 12.32 -2.17 16.11
N THR A 169 11.48 -3.15 15.80
CA THR A 169 11.10 -4.22 16.75
C THR A 169 12.03 -5.43 16.73
N GLN A 170 12.91 -5.53 15.72
CA GLN A 170 13.80 -6.68 15.47
C GLN A 170 13.08 -8.05 15.46
N SER A 171 11.77 -8.07 15.19
CA SER A 171 10.95 -9.27 15.31
C SER A 171 9.95 -9.39 14.16
N ALA A 172 10.05 -10.50 13.42
CA ALA A 172 9.13 -10.81 12.34
C ALA A 172 7.70 -11.09 12.84
N LYS A 173 7.55 -11.56 14.10
CA LYS A 173 6.24 -11.82 14.71
C LYS A 173 5.41 -10.54 14.82
N TRP A 174 6.04 -9.44 15.24
CA TRP A 174 5.39 -8.15 15.38
C TRP A 174 5.05 -7.52 14.02
N THR A 175 5.90 -7.71 13.01
CA THR A 175 5.59 -7.30 11.64
C THR A 175 4.39 -8.06 11.07
N LEU A 176 4.35 -9.39 11.25
CA LEU A 176 3.22 -10.20 10.76
C LEU A 176 1.92 -9.82 11.48
N LEU A 177 1.97 -9.60 12.78
CA LEU A 177 0.81 -9.20 13.57
C LEU A 177 0.28 -7.82 13.15
N ALA A 178 1.18 -6.87 12.84
CA ALA A 178 0.81 -5.56 12.29
C ALA A 178 0.20 -5.63 10.89
N PHE A 179 0.54 -6.66 10.11
CA PHE A 179 -0.05 -6.93 8.80
C PHE A 179 -1.42 -7.59 8.92
N VAL A 180 -1.52 -8.68 9.68
CA VAL A 180 -2.72 -9.52 9.76
C VAL A 180 -3.86 -8.86 10.54
N LEU A 181 -3.55 -8.12 11.61
CA LEU A 181 -4.60 -7.53 12.45
C LEU A 181 -5.52 -6.56 11.69
N PRO A 182 -5.00 -5.57 10.92
CA PRO A 182 -5.86 -4.72 10.10
C PRO A 182 -6.65 -5.54 9.08
N THR A 183 -6.00 -6.45 8.37
CA THR A 183 -6.62 -7.23 7.29
C THR A 183 -7.70 -8.21 7.74
N ALA A 184 -7.60 -8.76 8.96
CA ALA A 184 -8.55 -9.73 9.48
C ALA A 184 -9.77 -9.08 10.16
N VAL A 185 -9.65 -7.81 10.54
CA VAL A 185 -10.66 -7.09 11.33
C VAL A 185 -11.39 -6.05 10.48
N GLY A 186 -10.66 -5.46 9.53
CA GLY A 186 -11.18 -4.59 8.49
C GLY A 186 -12.08 -5.32 7.52
#